data_AF-A0A8J5QFM8-F1
#
_entry.id   AF-A0A8J5QFM8-F1
#
_cell.length_a   1.000
_cell.length_b   1.000
_cell.length_c   1.000
_cell.angle_alpha   90.00
_cell.angle_beta   90.00
_cell.angle_gamma   90.00
#
_symmetry.space_group_name_H-M   'P 1'
#
loop_
_entity.id
_entity.type
_entity.pdbx_description
1 polymer ?
#
loop_
_entity_poly.entity_id
_entity_poly.type
_entity_poly.pdbx_seq_one_letter_code
_entity_poly.pdbx_strand_id
1 'polypeptide(L)'
;MTATATTSAIVGALACQKNSFLKTLTTTVVSSFEFVPPPTSRDKQNKNNKKSPSPETKVLQYGVELEDTILFPEGGGQPFDKGTITLPDNREIQVKSVLRDKIKAIHITEELIEPGTTVTLTLDWKRRMDIMQQHTGQHLLSAVFDTYKLETLSWSMGDVINYIELPEKVSEEIIAEVNEKVNNLIFEGHNIHVVTPDQHGHEVDVSHLPDDYDISRGIIRIVKIGDLDANPCCGTHLSSTSQIQAIALLHQQSIRGGHSRLYFTCGARVYEYLRKQHDILKNVSGNVLSCQIEEVFDKVNQLNLNYRKANSAVSGLLKEIANMEASKLFDRFKNTDKLIDYIHRSDNNPEYLTLVQKEITTLINGDKSSGVDLSTKHTLVLLNGDYPSGTGGMVKILGPKAEELQPELKQRLENLKGGGKGASFQGKITKYGKGELESVLMYLDSICE
;
A
#
# COMPACT_ATOMS: atom_id res chain seq x y z
N MET A 1 4.45 16.88 -59.31
CA MET A 1 4.21 15.52 -58.77
C MET A 1 3.41 15.67 -57.51
N THR A 2 2.15 15.26 -57.54
CA THR A 2 1.22 15.32 -56.40
C THR A 2 1.72 14.36 -55.32
N ALA A 3 2.11 14.89 -54.16
CA ALA A 3 2.35 14.09 -52.96
C ALA A 3 1.07 13.33 -52.64
N THR A 4 1.09 12.01 -52.83
CA THR A 4 0.09 11.12 -52.27
C THR A 4 0.08 11.35 -50.76
N ALA A 5 -1.04 11.81 -50.22
CA ALA A 5 -1.22 11.93 -48.78
C ALA A 5 -1.03 10.54 -48.16
N THR A 6 0.09 10.32 -47.49
CA THR A 6 0.39 9.09 -46.75
C THR A 6 -0.58 9.02 -45.56
N THR A 7 -1.45 8.02 -45.57
CA THR A 7 -2.43 7.79 -44.49
C THR A 7 -1.80 6.93 -43.41
N SER A 8 -1.81 7.40 -42.16
CA SER A 8 -1.31 6.65 -41.00
C SER A 8 -2.12 5.38 -40.75
N ALA A 9 -1.43 4.32 -40.34
CA ALA A 9 -2.02 3.11 -39.81
C ALA A 9 -2.85 3.43 -38.56
N ILE A 10 -3.97 2.73 -38.43
CA ILE A 10 -4.92 2.94 -37.34
C ILE A 10 -4.71 1.93 -36.22
N VAL A 11 -5.08 2.32 -35.00
CA VAL A 11 -5.17 1.41 -33.84
C VAL A 11 -6.13 0.27 -34.19
N GLY A 12 -5.65 -0.96 -34.01
CA GLY A 12 -6.26 -2.19 -34.52
C GLY A 12 -5.55 -2.77 -35.74
N ALA A 13 -4.68 -2.00 -36.41
CA ALA A 13 -3.91 -2.43 -37.59
C ALA A 13 -2.43 -1.97 -37.56
N LEU A 14 -1.94 -1.50 -36.42
CA LEU A 14 -0.55 -1.07 -36.28
C LEU A 14 0.42 -2.25 -36.49
N ALA A 15 1.66 -1.97 -36.89
CA ALA A 15 2.70 -2.98 -37.06
C ALA A 15 2.88 -3.84 -35.79
N CYS A 16 2.86 -3.24 -34.59
CA CYS A 16 2.93 -3.99 -33.33
C CYS A 16 1.74 -4.92 -33.07
N GLN A 17 0.58 -4.63 -33.66
CA GLN A 17 -0.64 -5.42 -33.53
C GLN A 17 -0.70 -6.53 -34.59
N LYS A 18 -0.13 -6.29 -35.78
CA LYS A 18 0.03 -7.33 -36.82
C LYS A 18 1.13 -8.34 -36.45
N ASN A 19 2.24 -7.84 -35.92
CA ASN A 19 3.36 -8.66 -35.46
C ASN A 19 3.94 -8.09 -34.15
N SER A 20 3.53 -8.67 -33.03
CA SER A 20 3.96 -8.21 -31.70
C SER A 20 5.44 -8.50 -31.37
N PHE A 21 6.13 -9.27 -32.21
CA PHE A 21 7.56 -9.60 -32.08
C PHE A 21 8.47 -8.68 -32.89
N LEU A 22 7.92 -7.73 -33.67
CA LEU A 22 8.71 -6.78 -34.43
C LEU A 22 9.42 -5.79 -33.48
N LYS A 23 10.76 -5.76 -33.54
CA LYS A 23 11.61 -4.97 -32.64
C LYS A 23 12.09 -3.65 -33.24
N THR A 24 12.12 -3.57 -34.56
CA THR A 24 12.55 -2.40 -35.32
C THR A 24 11.61 -2.17 -36.50
N LEU A 25 11.32 -0.91 -36.81
CA LEU A 25 10.49 -0.55 -37.96
C LEU A 25 10.97 0.77 -38.56
N THR A 26 11.22 0.78 -39.86
CA THR A 26 11.43 2.02 -40.61
C THR A 26 10.07 2.55 -41.07
N THR A 27 9.79 3.81 -40.77
CA THR A 27 8.50 4.48 -41.05
C THR A 27 8.72 5.96 -41.36
N THR A 28 7.67 6.65 -41.78
CA THR A 28 7.72 8.08 -42.14
C THR A 28 6.94 8.91 -41.14
N VAL A 29 7.46 10.08 -40.76
CA VAL A 29 6.70 11.04 -39.96
C VAL A 29 5.59 11.66 -40.81
N VAL A 30 4.34 11.55 -40.35
CA VAL A 30 3.17 12.12 -41.01
C VAL A 30 2.89 13.53 -40.50
N SER A 31 2.96 13.74 -39.19
CA SER A 31 2.81 15.05 -38.58
C SER A 31 3.62 15.17 -37.28
N SER A 32 4.04 16.39 -36.96
CA SER A 32 4.68 16.73 -35.68
C SER A 32 4.19 18.09 -35.20
N PHE A 33 3.82 18.20 -33.92
CA PHE A 33 3.21 19.39 -33.35
C PHE A 33 3.58 19.57 -31.88
N GLU A 34 3.52 20.79 -31.37
CA GLU A 34 3.71 21.06 -29.94
C GLU A 34 2.59 20.39 -29.13
N PHE A 35 2.99 19.55 -28.19
CA PHE A 35 2.09 18.83 -27.30
C PHE A 35 2.03 19.50 -25.94
N VAL A 36 0.84 19.95 -25.56
CA VAL A 36 0.58 20.48 -24.23
C VAL A 36 -0.06 19.37 -23.39
N PRO A 37 0.64 18.83 -22.37
CA PRO A 37 0.08 17.77 -21.55
C PRO A 37 -1.19 18.25 -20.82
N PRO A 38 -2.21 17.38 -20.66
CA PRO A 38 -3.41 17.72 -19.92
C PRO A 38 -3.08 18.03 -18.45
N PRO A 39 -3.82 18.95 -17.80
CA PRO A 39 -3.54 19.36 -16.42
C PRO A 39 -3.66 18.19 -15.45
N THR A 40 -2.64 18.01 -14.61
CA THR A 40 -2.59 16.93 -13.60
C THR A 40 -3.65 17.14 -12.51
N SER A 41 -3.92 16.10 -11.72
CA SER A 41 -4.81 16.19 -10.54
C SER A 41 -4.31 17.24 -9.52
N ARG A 42 -2.99 17.43 -9.41
CA ARG A 42 -2.38 18.51 -8.61
C ARG A 42 -2.63 19.89 -9.22
N ASP A 43 -2.56 20.03 -10.54
CA ASP A 43 -2.86 21.29 -11.22
C ASP A 43 -4.33 21.69 -11.06
N LYS A 44 -5.23 20.69 -11.08
CA LYS A 44 -6.66 20.88 -10.81
C LYS A 44 -6.91 21.27 -9.33
N GLN A 45 -6.20 20.67 -8.38
CA GLN A 45 -6.30 21.05 -6.94
C GLN A 45 -5.71 22.44 -6.64
N ASN A 46 -4.59 22.81 -7.27
CA ASN A 46 -3.98 24.13 -7.08
C ASN A 46 -4.82 25.26 -7.67
N LYS A 47 -5.54 25.01 -8.78
CA LYS A 47 -6.54 25.95 -9.32
C LYS A 47 -7.65 26.29 -8.32
N ASN A 48 -8.08 25.32 -7.50
CA ASN A 48 -9.09 25.55 -6.46
C ASN A 48 -8.55 26.33 -5.23
N ASN A 49 -7.23 26.36 -5.02
CA ASN A 49 -6.61 26.94 -3.82
C ASN A 49 -5.86 28.27 -4.03
N LYS A 50 -5.98 28.94 -5.19
CA LYS A 50 -5.32 30.24 -5.50
C LYS A 50 -3.84 30.33 -5.05
N LYS A 51 -3.09 29.22 -5.11
CA LYS A 51 -1.63 29.23 -4.90
C LYS A 51 -0.94 29.25 -6.25
N SER A 52 -0.14 30.29 -6.47
CA SER A 52 0.72 30.44 -7.64
C SER A 52 1.67 29.24 -7.74
N PRO A 53 1.77 28.56 -8.90
CA PRO A 53 2.77 27.52 -9.08
C PRO A 53 4.17 28.15 -9.16
N SER A 54 5.15 27.51 -8.54
CA SER A 54 6.58 27.81 -8.71
C SER A 54 6.98 27.64 -10.19
N PRO A 55 7.98 28.39 -10.70
CA PRO A 55 8.42 28.29 -12.08
C PRO A 55 9.23 27.00 -12.26
N GLU A 56 8.56 25.89 -12.49
CA GLU A 56 9.19 24.73 -13.10
C GLU A 56 9.39 25.02 -14.59
N THR A 57 10.62 24.92 -15.07
CA THR A 57 10.96 25.03 -16.48
C THR A 57 10.14 23.99 -17.26
N LYS A 58 9.08 24.42 -17.94
CA LYS A 58 8.28 23.53 -18.77
C LYS A 58 9.15 23.05 -19.93
N VAL A 59 9.59 21.80 -19.87
CA VAL A 59 10.21 21.13 -21.01
C VAL A 59 9.14 21.04 -22.10
N LEU A 60 9.41 21.65 -23.25
CA LEU A 60 8.53 21.56 -24.41
C LEU A 60 8.45 20.08 -24.84
N GLN A 61 7.23 19.62 -25.13
CA GLN A 61 6.97 18.27 -25.61
C GLN A 61 6.32 18.36 -26.99
N TYR A 62 6.54 17.35 -27.81
CA TYR A 62 6.01 17.28 -29.17
C TYR A 62 5.28 15.96 -29.39
N GLY A 63 4.12 16.04 -30.02
CA GLY A 63 3.38 14.88 -30.51
C GLY A 63 3.81 14.56 -31.93
N VAL A 64 4.20 13.31 -32.17
CA VAL A 64 4.66 12.81 -33.47
C VAL A 64 3.75 11.69 -33.94
N GLU A 65 3.07 11.91 -35.06
CA GLU A 65 2.28 10.90 -35.77
C GLU A 65 3.16 10.23 -36.84
N LEU A 66 3.20 8.91 -36.83
CA LEU A 66 3.96 8.11 -37.78
C LEU A 66 3.01 7.36 -38.72
N GLU A 67 3.50 7.05 -39.91
CA GLU A 67 2.74 6.29 -40.91
C GLU A 67 2.38 4.88 -40.40
N ASP A 68 3.26 4.25 -39.62
CA ASP A 68 2.96 3.04 -38.85
C ASP A 68 3.88 3.00 -37.63
N THR A 69 3.55 2.21 -36.61
CA THR A 69 4.38 2.11 -35.40
C THR A 69 4.45 0.70 -34.83
N ILE A 70 5.64 0.39 -34.32
CA ILE A 70 5.88 -0.78 -33.46
C ILE A 70 5.76 -0.46 -31.99
N LEU A 71 5.50 0.78 -31.58
CA LEU A 71 5.30 1.15 -30.19
C LEU A 71 3.80 1.18 -29.93
N PHE A 72 3.29 0.26 -29.12
CA PHE A 72 1.87 0.16 -28.82
C PHE A 72 1.43 1.41 -28.01
N PRO A 73 0.37 2.11 -28.45
CA PRO A 73 -0.27 3.14 -27.63
C PRO A 73 -0.98 2.47 -26.45
N GLU A 74 -1.16 3.17 -25.34
CA GLU A 74 -1.96 2.62 -24.24
C GLU A 74 -3.40 2.22 -24.66
N GLY A 75 -3.94 1.15 -24.07
CA GLY A 75 -5.32 0.71 -24.33
C GLY A 75 -5.65 -0.70 -23.82
N GLY A 76 -6.93 -0.94 -23.50
CA GLY A 76 -7.42 -2.27 -23.07
C GLY A 76 -6.81 -2.78 -21.77
N GLY A 77 -6.34 -1.89 -20.89
CA GLY A 77 -5.61 -2.24 -19.67
C GLY A 77 -4.10 -2.45 -19.87
N GLN A 78 -3.62 -2.48 -21.12
CA GLN A 78 -2.20 -2.57 -21.45
C GLN A 78 -1.55 -1.18 -21.47
N PRO A 79 -0.42 -0.98 -20.76
CA PRO A 79 0.33 0.27 -20.81
C PRO A 79 1.10 0.44 -22.13
N PHE A 80 1.46 1.68 -22.46
CA PHE A 80 2.23 1.98 -23.66
C PHE A 80 3.64 1.37 -23.64
N ASP A 81 4.17 1.14 -24.84
CA ASP A 81 5.55 0.71 -25.04
C ASP A 81 6.55 1.84 -24.94
N LYS A 82 7.78 1.49 -24.54
CA LYS A 82 8.93 2.38 -24.58
C LYS A 82 9.82 2.04 -25.75
N GLY A 83 10.58 3.02 -26.21
CA GLY A 83 11.49 2.86 -27.32
C GLY A 83 12.06 4.18 -27.78
N THR A 84 12.74 4.15 -28.91
CA THR A 84 13.42 5.30 -29.49
C THR A 84 13.09 5.47 -30.96
N ILE A 85 13.27 6.70 -31.44
CA ILE A 85 13.17 7.10 -32.83
C ILE A 85 14.57 7.52 -33.27
N THR A 86 15.16 6.78 -34.21
CA THR A 86 16.45 7.11 -34.82
C THR A 86 16.23 7.89 -36.11
N LEU A 87 16.80 9.08 -36.20
CA LEU A 87 16.76 9.96 -37.36
C LEU A 87 17.82 9.57 -38.42
N PRO A 88 17.72 10.09 -39.66
CA PRO A 88 18.73 9.83 -40.72
C PRO A 88 20.15 10.27 -40.38
N ASP A 89 20.31 11.25 -39.47
CA ASP A 89 21.60 11.74 -38.97
C ASP A 89 22.18 10.87 -37.84
N ASN A 90 21.54 9.74 -37.53
CA ASN A 90 21.83 8.82 -36.43
C ASN A 90 21.60 9.38 -35.02
N ARG A 91 20.92 10.53 -34.87
CA ARG A 91 20.46 10.94 -33.54
C ARG A 91 19.29 10.09 -33.10
N GLU A 92 19.31 9.73 -31.82
CA GLU A 92 18.30 8.89 -31.18
C GLU A 92 17.46 9.73 -30.21
N ILE A 93 16.15 9.76 -30.46
CA ILE A 93 15.18 10.49 -29.66
C ILE A 93 14.40 9.49 -28.81
N GLN A 94 14.35 9.71 -27.50
CA GLN A 94 13.58 8.88 -26.57
C GLN A 94 12.08 9.19 -26.66
N VAL A 95 11.26 8.15 -26.79
CA VAL A 95 9.79 8.27 -26.72
C VAL A 95 9.35 8.22 -25.27
N LYS A 96 8.78 9.32 -24.76
CA LYS A 96 8.33 9.47 -23.38
C LYS A 96 7.08 8.65 -23.10
N SER A 97 6.11 8.69 -24.02
CA SER A 97 4.88 7.93 -23.98
C SER A 97 4.29 7.80 -25.39
N VAL A 98 3.39 6.84 -25.56
CA VAL A 98 2.58 6.70 -26.78
C VAL A 98 1.12 6.75 -26.39
N LEU A 99 0.43 7.78 -26.85
CA LEU A 99 -0.95 8.05 -26.52
C LEU A 99 -1.85 7.58 -27.65
N ARG A 100 -3.02 7.06 -27.27
CA ARG A 100 -4.10 6.80 -28.22
C ARG A 100 -4.95 8.05 -28.36
N ASP A 101 -4.99 8.62 -29.57
CA ASP A 101 -5.96 9.66 -29.94
C ASP A 101 -6.96 9.07 -30.95
N LYS A 102 -8.11 8.63 -30.43
CA LYS A 102 -9.15 7.89 -31.20
C LYS A 102 -8.58 6.61 -31.84
N ILE A 103 -8.24 6.69 -33.12
CA ILE A 103 -7.69 5.59 -33.92
C ILE A 103 -6.23 5.82 -34.29
N LYS A 104 -5.59 6.88 -33.78
CA LYS A 104 -4.19 7.23 -34.06
C LYS A 104 -3.29 6.94 -32.87
N ALA A 105 -2.03 6.63 -33.16
CA ALA A 105 -0.96 6.54 -32.16
C ALA A 105 -0.09 7.80 -32.23
N ILE A 106 0.00 8.54 -31.13
CA ILE A 106 0.77 9.77 -31.00
C ILE A 106 1.95 9.54 -30.07
N HIS A 107 3.16 9.75 -30.58
CA HIS A 107 4.40 9.55 -29.83
C HIS A 107 4.83 10.86 -29.20
N ILE A 108 4.98 10.89 -27.87
CA ILE A 108 5.42 12.08 -27.15
C ILE A 108 6.95 12.07 -27.05
N THR A 109 7.57 13.13 -27.54
CA THR A 109 9.03 13.30 -27.61
C THR A 109 9.45 14.68 -27.12
N GLU A 110 10.75 14.89 -26.90
CA GLU A 110 11.32 16.20 -26.51
C GLU A 110 11.75 17.04 -27.71
N GLU A 111 11.62 16.52 -28.94
CA GLU A 111 12.08 17.17 -30.15
C GLU A 111 11.02 17.12 -31.25
N LEU A 112 10.87 18.22 -31.99
CA LEU A 112 10.06 18.23 -33.21
C LEU A 112 10.78 17.41 -34.28
N ILE A 113 10.05 16.56 -35.00
CA ILE A 113 10.59 15.81 -36.13
C ILE A 113 9.86 16.26 -37.39
N GLU A 114 10.61 16.73 -38.39
CA GLU A 114 10.04 17.28 -39.62
C GLU A 114 9.16 16.24 -40.33
N PRO A 115 7.89 16.57 -40.66
CA PRO A 115 7.04 15.70 -41.47
C PRO A 115 7.70 15.30 -42.80
N GLY A 116 7.49 14.05 -43.22
CA GLY A 116 8.16 13.45 -44.37
C GLY A 116 9.53 12.82 -44.06
N THR A 117 10.07 13.02 -42.84
CA THR A 117 11.33 12.37 -42.44
C THR A 117 11.14 10.87 -42.27
N THR A 118 12.00 10.08 -42.92
CA THR A 118 12.10 8.63 -42.68
C THR A 118 12.89 8.38 -41.40
N VAL A 119 12.30 7.63 -40.47
CA VAL A 119 12.87 7.33 -39.15
C VAL A 119 12.84 5.84 -38.88
N THR A 120 13.71 5.36 -37.99
CA THR A 120 13.71 3.97 -37.52
C THR A 120 13.32 3.91 -36.05
N LEU A 121 12.24 3.18 -35.77
CA LEU A 121 11.81 2.88 -34.42
C LEU A 121 12.59 1.69 -33.87
N THR A 122 12.99 1.78 -32.59
CA THR A 122 13.56 0.65 -31.84
C THR A 122 12.77 0.47 -30.55
N LEU A 123 12.26 -0.74 -30.32
CA LEU A 123 11.43 -1.09 -29.19
C LEU A 123 12.27 -1.49 -27.96
N ASP A 124 11.86 -1.07 -26.77
CA ASP A 124 12.30 -1.70 -25.51
C ASP A 124 11.69 -3.11 -25.42
N TRP A 125 12.45 -4.07 -25.96
CA TRP A 125 12.01 -5.46 -26.05
C TRP A 125 11.75 -6.10 -24.68
N LYS A 126 12.54 -5.73 -23.65
CA LYS A 126 12.38 -6.29 -22.31
C LYS A 126 11.02 -5.88 -21.74
N ARG A 127 10.67 -4.59 -21.87
CA ARG A 127 9.35 -4.10 -21.46
C ARG A 127 8.22 -4.72 -22.27
N ARG A 128 8.34 -4.80 -23.60
CA ARG A 128 7.30 -5.43 -24.44
C ARG A 128 7.04 -6.87 -24.03
N MET A 129 8.10 -7.66 -23.86
CA MET A 129 7.97 -9.06 -23.49
C MET A 129 7.26 -9.22 -22.14
N ASP A 130 7.64 -8.40 -21.16
CA ASP A 130 6.99 -8.36 -19.84
C ASP A 130 5.48 -8.07 -19.96
N ILE A 131 5.12 -7.03 -20.71
CA ILE A 131 3.73 -6.65 -20.95
C ILE A 131 2.95 -7.78 -21.63
N MET A 132 3.50 -8.39 -22.69
CA MET A 132 2.86 -9.50 -23.40
C MET A 132 2.66 -10.73 -22.50
N GLN A 133 3.60 -11.02 -21.60
CA GLN A 133 3.46 -12.09 -20.59
C GLN A 133 2.33 -11.81 -19.63
N GLN A 134 2.20 -10.56 -19.13
CA GLN A 134 1.12 -10.20 -18.21
C GLN A 134 -0.24 -10.26 -18.91
N HIS A 135 -0.33 -9.70 -20.12
CA HIS A 135 -1.59 -9.62 -20.86
C HIS A 135 -2.07 -10.99 -21.30
N THR A 136 -1.19 -11.80 -21.91
CA THR A 136 -1.55 -13.16 -22.33
C THR A 136 -1.87 -14.04 -21.12
N GLY A 137 -1.12 -13.90 -20.02
CA GLY A 137 -1.40 -14.64 -18.79
C GLY A 137 -2.76 -14.27 -18.17
N GLN A 138 -3.18 -13.01 -18.29
CA GLN A 138 -4.54 -12.60 -17.89
C GLN A 138 -5.61 -13.29 -18.73
N HIS A 139 -5.49 -13.30 -20.06
CA HIS A 139 -6.48 -13.97 -20.93
C HIS A 139 -6.60 -15.45 -20.60
N LEU A 140 -5.46 -16.14 -20.44
CA LEU A 140 -5.45 -17.55 -20.06
C LEU A 140 -6.07 -17.78 -18.67
N LEU A 141 -5.79 -16.89 -17.71
CA LEU A 141 -6.38 -16.97 -16.36
C LEU A 141 -7.91 -16.79 -16.41
N SER A 142 -8.40 -15.79 -17.15
CA SER A 142 -9.82 -15.52 -17.30
C SER A 142 -10.54 -16.68 -17.99
N ALA A 143 -9.98 -17.22 -19.08
CA ALA A 143 -10.53 -18.39 -19.77
C ALA A 143 -10.68 -19.61 -18.84
N VAL A 144 -9.73 -19.82 -17.93
CA VAL A 144 -9.85 -20.88 -16.93
C VAL A 144 -10.95 -20.57 -15.92
N PHE A 145 -11.04 -19.34 -15.41
CA PHE A 145 -12.11 -18.94 -14.47
C PHE A 145 -13.51 -19.00 -15.07
N ASP A 146 -13.66 -18.76 -16.37
CA ASP A 146 -14.94 -18.88 -17.08
C ASP A 146 -15.47 -20.33 -17.01
N THR A 147 -14.58 -21.33 -16.96
CA THR A 147 -14.99 -22.75 -16.75
C THR A 147 -15.60 -23.01 -15.37
N TYR A 148 -15.37 -22.11 -14.41
CA TYR A 148 -16.00 -22.11 -13.07
C TYR A 148 -17.17 -21.13 -12.97
N LYS A 149 -17.60 -20.51 -14.09
CA LYS A 149 -18.63 -19.46 -14.14
C LYS A 149 -18.28 -18.21 -13.32
N LEU A 150 -16.98 -17.92 -13.21
CA LEU A 150 -16.46 -16.76 -12.51
C LEU A 150 -15.89 -15.77 -13.54
N GLU A 151 -16.77 -15.02 -14.18
CA GLU A 151 -16.36 -14.07 -15.22
C GLU A 151 -15.40 -12.99 -14.68
N THR A 152 -14.49 -12.54 -15.55
CA THR A 152 -13.62 -11.41 -15.22
C THR A 152 -14.35 -10.10 -15.46
N LEU A 153 -14.69 -9.39 -14.39
CA LEU A 153 -15.43 -8.12 -14.45
C LEU A 153 -14.53 -6.95 -14.89
N SER A 154 -13.28 -6.97 -14.45
CA SER A 154 -12.27 -6.00 -14.86
C SER A 154 -10.88 -6.54 -14.55
N TRP A 155 -9.84 -5.88 -15.07
CA TRP A 155 -8.46 -6.21 -14.73
C TRP A 155 -7.59 -4.96 -14.70
N SER A 156 -6.42 -5.09 -14.09
CA SER A 156 -5.40 -4.05 -14.10
C SER A 156 -4.01 -4.65 -14.17
N MET A 157 -3.18 -4.10 -15.05
CA MET A 157 -1.76 -4.39 -15.12
C MET A 157 -0.97 -3.38 -14.28
N GLY A 158 -0.46 -3.81 -13.13
CA GLY A 158 0.47 -3.01 -12.34
C GLY A 158 1.91 -3.16 -12.83
N ASP A 159 2.86 -2.47 -12.18
CA ASP A 159 4.29 -2.58 -12.51
C ASP A 159 4.90 -3.93 -12.07
N VAL A 160 4.38 -4.52 -10.99
CA VAL A 160 4.88 -5.79 -10.42
C VAL A 160 3.77 -6.82 -10.31
N ILE A 161 2.61 -6.41 -9.80
CA ILE A 161 1.48 -7.27 -9.51
C ILE A 161 0.27 -6.74 -10.28
N ASN A 162 -0.46 -7.66 -10.91
CA ASN A 162 -1.70 -7.42 -11.62
C ASN A 162 -2.87 -7.87 -10.74
N TYR A 163 -4.10 -7.51 -11.11
CA TYR A 163 -5.28 -8.15 -10.55
C TYR A 163 -6.38 -8.33 -11.59
N ILE A 164 -7.20 -9.37 -11.39
CA ILE A 164 -8.54 -9.48 -12.00
C ILE A 164 -9.59 -9.25 -10.91
N GLU A 165 -10.73 -8.69 -11.29
CA GLU A 165 -11.91 -8.56 -10.45
C GLU A 165 -12.91 -9.67 -10.80
N LEU A 166 -13.34 -10.41 -9.78
CA LEU A 166 -14.27 -11.52 -9.85
C LEU A 166 -15.57 -11.16 -9.13
N PRO A 167 -16.72 -11.73 -9.52
CA PRO A 167 -18.02 -11.40 -8.96
C PRO A 167 -18.14 -11.74 -7.47
N GLU A 168 -17.34 -12.68 -6.98
CA GLU A 168 -17.33 -13.09 -5.57
C GLU A 168 -15.94 -13.50 -5.08
N LYS A 169 -15.82 -13.68 -3.77
CA LYS A 169 -14.62 -14.25 -3.15
C LYS A 169 -14.53 -15.74 -3.50
N VAL A 170 -13.36 -16.18 -3.89
CA VAL A 170 -13.09 -17.56 -4.33
C VAL A 170 -12.43 -18.32 -3.18
N SER A 171 -12.72 -19.60 -3.03
CA SER A 171 -12.09 -20.42 -1.99
C SER A 171 -10.60 -20.64 -2.29
N GLU A 172 -9.80 -20.88 -1.25
CA GLU A 172 -8.36 -21.15 -1.43
C GLU A 172 -8.12 -22.42 -2.24
N GLU A 173 -9.00 -23.41 -2.12
CA GLU A 173 -8.95 -24.65 -2.89
C GLU A 173 -9.16 -24.41 -4.39
N ILE A 174 -10.16 -23.61 -4.77
CA ILE A 174 -10.40 -23.25 -6.17
C ILE A 174 -9.24 -22.41 -6.71
N ILE A 175 -8.69 -21.48 -5.93
CA ILE A 175 -7.52 -20.69 -6.34
C ILE A 175 -6.32 -21.62 -6.61
N ALA A 176 -6.09 -22.62 -5.76
CA ALA A 176 -5.01 -23.59 -5.96
C ALA A 176 -5.22 -24.44 -7.23
N GLU A 177 -6.44 -24.94 -7.45
CA GLU A 177 -6.80 -25.70 -8.65
C GLU A 177 -6.63 -24.88 -9.93
N VAL A 178 -7.11 -23.63 -9.94
CA VAL A 178 -6.95 -22.71 -11.07
C VAL A 178 -5.47 -22.41 -11.31
N ASN A 179 -4.68 -22.15 -10.26
CA ASN A 179 -3.26 -21.89 -10.41
C ASN A 179 -2.52 -23.07 -11.06
N GLU A 180 -2.82 -24.30 -10.65
CA GLU A 180 -2.26 -25.51 -11.25
C GLU A 180 -2.71 -25.67 -12.70
N LYS A 181 -4.02 -25.56 -12.97
CA LYS A 181 -4.59 -25.70 -14.31
C LYS A 181 -4.00 -24.70 -15.29
N VAL A 182 -3.87 -23.42 -14.91
CA VAL A 182 -3.29 -22.39 -15.79
C VAL A 182 -1.81 -22.69 -16.08
N ASN A 183 -1.02 -23.09 -15.08
CA ASN A 183 0.39 -23.44 -15.29
C ASN A 183 0.55 -24.72 -16.15
N ASN A 184 -0.37 -25.68 -16.08
CA ASN A 184 -0.39 -26.83 -16.98
C ASN A 184 -0.66 -26.41 -18.43
N LEU A 185 -1.62 -25.50 -18.66
CA LEU A 185 -1.88 -24.95 -20.00
C LEU A 185 -0.70 -24.12 -20.54
N ILE A 186 0.07 -23.47 -19.67
CA ILE A 186 1.34 -22.82 -20.03
C ILE A 186 2.35 -23.87 -20.48
N PHE A 187 2.50 -24.96 -19.72
CA PHE A 187 3.42 -26.05 -20.04
C PHE A 187 3.09 -26.75 -21.36
N GLU A 188 1.80 -26.93 -21.67
CA GLU A 188 1.33 -27.54 -22.92
C GLU A 188 1.64 -26.70 -24.17
N GLY A 189 1.84 -25.39 -24.03
CA GLY A 189 2.34 -24.55 -25.12
C GLY A 189 1.35 -24.27 -26.26
N HIS A 190 0.06 -24.17 -25.96
CA HIS A 190 -1.01 -23.83 -26.93
C HIS A 190 -0.66 -22.61 -27.79
N ASN A 191 -0.99 -22.70 -29.08
CA ASN A 191 -0.75 -21.61 -30.04
C ASN A 191 -1.67 -20.43 -29.77
N ILE A 192 -1.13 -19.23 -29.97
CA ILE A 192 -1.88 -17.98 -29.86
C ILE A 192 -1.89 -17.31 -31.22
N HIS A 193 -3.09 -17.04 -31.72
CA HIS A 193 -3.29 -16.41 -33.00
C HIS A 193 -4.17 -15.18 -32.86
N VAL A 194 -3.82 -14.15 -33.62
CA VAL A 194 -4.65 -12.96 -33.73
C VAL A 194 -5.30 -12.99 -35.09
N VAL A 195 -6.60 -12.70 -35.09
CA VAL A 195 -7.41 -12.76 -36.28
C VAL A 195 -8.15 -11.44 -36.45
N THR A 196 -8.18 -10.95 -37.67
CA THR A 196 -8.74 -9.66 -38.06
C THR A 196 -10.15 -9.84 -38.68
N PRO A 197 -10.95 -8.76 -38.84
CA PRO A 197 -12.34 -8.84 -39.32
C PRO A 197 -12.50 -9.56 -40.67
N ASP A 198 -11.52 -9.41 -41.56
CA ASP A 198 -11.40 -10.09 -42.85
C ASP A 198 -11.29 -11.64 -42.73
N GLN A 199 -10.98 -12.16 -41.55
CA GLN A 199 -10.79 -13.58 -41.27
C GLN A 199 -11.86 -14.17 -40.31
N HIS A 200 -12.71 -13.34 -39.71
CA HIS A 200 -13.74 -13.78 -38.74
C HIS A 200 -15.19 -13.48 -39.14
N GLY A 201 -15.42 -12.65 -40.16
CA GLY A 201 -16.77 -12.22 -40.52
C GLY A 201 -17.31 -11.13 -39.57
N HIS A 202 -18.59 -10.80 -39.70
CA HIS A 202 -19.23 -9.66 -39.00
C HIS A 202 -19.90 -10.00 -37.66
N GLU A 203 -19.87 -11.27 -37.22
CA GLU A 203 -20.48 -11.71 -35.95
C GLU A 203 -19.42 -11.79 -34.85
N VAL A 204 -19.06 -10.64 -34.29
CA VAL A 204 -18.21 -10.56 -33.09
C VAL A 204 -19.01 -9.87 -32.00
N ASP A 205 -19.02 -10.44 -30.80
CA ASP A 205 -19.60 -9.79 -29.63
C ASP A 205 -18.79 -8.53 -29.29
N VAL A 206 -19.42 -7.38 -29.44
CA VAL A 206 -18.83 -6.05 -29.20
C VAL A 206 -19.27 -5.44 -27.88
N SER A 207 -20.04 -6.17 -27.06
CA SER A 207 -20.59 -5.67 -25.78
C SER A 207 -19.53 -5.22 -24.78
N HIS A 208 -18.30 -5.73 -24.90
CA HIS A 208 -17.17 -5.40 -24.04
C HIS A 208 -16.20 -4.35 -24.63
N LEU A 209 -16.51 -3.73 -25.76
CA LEU A 209 -15.68 -2.64 -26.32
C LEU A 209 -15.85 -1.34 -25.51
N PRO A 210 -14.78 -0.53 -25.36
CA PRO A 210 -14.90 0.80 -24.76
C PRO A 210 -15.92 1.69 -25.50
N ASP A 211 -16.68 2.49 -24.75
CA ASP A 211 -17.70 3.40 -25.31
C ASP A 211 -17.16 4.41 -26.34
N ASP A 212 -15.87 4.74 -26.26
CA ASP A 212 -15.17 5.66 -27.17
C ASP A 212 -14.57 4.97 -28.40
N TYR A 213 -14.76 3.65 -28.54
CA TYR A 213 -14.28 2.89 -29.69
C TYR A 213 -15.18 3.12 -30.92
N ASP A 214 -14.62 3.75 -31.96
CA ASP A 214 -15.31 3.93 -33.23
C ASP A 214 -15.37 2.62 -34.02
N ILE A 215 -16.42 1.82 -33.81
CA ILE A 215 -16.67 0.55 -34.50
C ILE A 215 -16.75 0.74 -36.02
N SER A 216 -17.18 1.91 -36.50
CA SER A 216 -17.33 2.18 -37.94
C SER A 216 -16.00 2.38 -38.68
N ARG A 217 -14.93 2.70 -37.94
CA ARG A 217 -13.59 2.98 -38.51
C ARG A 217 -12.47 2.12 -37.91
N GLY A 218 -12.67 1.52 -36.75
CA GLY A 218 -11.70 0.69 -36.05
C GLY A 218 -11.70 -0.76 -36.51
N ILE A 219 -10.61 -1.48 -36.23
CA ILE A 219 -10.47 -2.91 -36.55
C ILE A 219 -10.60 -3.75 -35.27
N ILE A 220 -11.67 -4.55 -35.20
CA ILE A 220 -11.89 -5.49 -34.09
C ILE A 220 -11.01 -6.73 -34.31
N ARG A 221 -10.00 -6.90 -33.46
CA ARG A 221 -9.12 -8.08 -33.44
C ARG A 221 -9.60 -9.06 -32.40
N ILE A 222 -9.65 -10.35 -32.76
CA ILE A 222 -9.90 -11.44 -31.81
C ILE A 222 -8.56 -12.13 -31.54
N VAL A 223 -8.24 -12.29 -30.27
CA VAL A 223 -7.11 -13.08 -29.82
C VAL A 223 -7.63 -14.46 -29.44
N LYS A 224 -7.07 -15.49 -30.06
CA LYS A 224 -7.42 -16.89 -29.80
C LYS A 224 -6.27 -17.60 -29.12
N ILE A 225 -6.57 -18.31 -28.04
CA ILE A 225 -5.62 -19.18 -27.33
C ILE A 225 -6.08 -20.61 -27.55
N GLY A 226 -5.50 -21.30 -28.54
CA GLY A 226 -5.99 -22.62 -28.97
C GLY A 226 -7.51 -22.62 -29.16
N ASP A 227 -8.16 -23.61 -28.56
CA ASP A 227 -9.63 -23.71 -28.44
C ASP A 227 -10.15 -23.26 -27.06
N LEU A 228 -9.27 -22.68 -26.23
CA LEU A 228 -9.55 -22.33 -24.83
C LEU A 228 -10.23 -20.97 -24.69
N ASP A 229 -9.82 -20.02 -25.54
CA ASP A 229 -10.28 -18.64 -25.46
C ASP A 229 -10.35 -17.98 -26.83
N ALA A 230 -11.30 -17.05 -26.98
CA ALA A 230 -11.47 -16.22 -28.17
C ALA A 230 -12.11 -14.87 -27.80
N ASN A 231 -11.28 -13.90 -27.41
CA ASN A 231 -11.74 -12.60 -26.93
C ASN A 231 -11.34 -11.43 -27.83
N PRO A 232 -12.21 -10.42 -28.02
CA PRO A 232 -11.84 -9.16 -28.65
C PRO A 232 -10.75 -8.45 -27.82
N CYS A 233 -9.57 -8.26 -28.40
CA CYS A 233 -8.50 -7.54 -27.72
C CYS A 233 -7.58 -6.80 -28.69
N CYS A 234 -7.33 -5.54 -28.39
CA CYS A 234 -6.43 -4.68 -29.17
C CYS A 234 -4.97 -4.78 -28.73
N GLY A 235 -4.65 -5.48 -27.65
CA GLY A 235 -3.30 -5.59 -27.09
C GLY A 235 -2.30 -6.35 -27.96
N THR A 236 -1.07 -6.42 -27.45
CA THR A 236 0.00 -7.27 -27.97
C THR A 236 0.06 -8.55 -27.18
N HIS A 237 0.19 -9.69 -27.86
CA HIS A 237 0.17 -11.01 -27.24
C HIS A 237 1.37 -11.86 -27.65
N LEU A 238 1.63 -12.87 -26.84
CA LEU A 238 2.59 -13.93 -27.14
C LEU A 238 2.09 -14.80 -28.30
N SER A 239 2.96 -15.64 -28.86
CA SER A 239 2.61 -16.60 -29.93
C SER A 239 2.30 -18.00 -29.40
N SER A 240 2.67 -18.30 -28.15
CA SER A 240 2.36 -19.57 -27.46
C SER A 240 2.22 -19.33 -25.96
N THR A 241 1.35 -20.09 -25.29
CA THR A 241 1.20 -20.03 -23.83
C THR A 241 2.50 -20.37 -23.09
N SER A 242 3.37 -21.20 -23.67
CA SER A 242 4.68 -21.53 -23.10
C SER A 242 5.58 -20.32 -22.88
N GLN A 243 5.40 -19.25 -23.66
CA GLN A 243 6.17 -18.01 -23.53
C GLN A 243 5.74 -17.17 -22.32
N ILE A 244 4.60 -17.48 -21.70
CA ILE A 244 4.20 -16.93 -20.40
C ILE A 244 5.19 -17.40 -19.32
N GLN A 245 5.80 -18.57 -19.49
CA GLN A 245 6.75 -19.23 -18.59
C GLN A 245 6.12 -19.74 -17.29
N ALA A 246 5.50 -18.85 -16.52
CA ALA A 246 4.82 -19.19 -15.27
C ALA A 246 3.78 -18.11 -14.93
N ILE A 247 2.78 -18.50 -14.15
CA ILE A 247 1.88 -17.57 -13.46
C ILE A 247 1.85 -17.92 -11.97
N ALA A 248 1.82 -16.90 -11.12
CA ALA A 248 1.62 -17.07 -9.69
C ALA A 248 0.37 -16.30 -9.26
N LEU A 249 -0.62 -17.03 -8.73
CA LEU A 249 -1.73 -16.43 -8.00
C LEU A 249 -1.27 -16.10 -6.58
N LEU A 250 -1.52 -14.87 -6.14
CA LEU A 250 -1.03 -14.31 -4.89
C LEU A 250 -2.16 -14.29 -3.85
N HIS A 251 -2.41 -13.12 -3.26
CA HIS A 251 -3.49 -12.93 -2.31
C HIS A 251 -4.78 -12.51 -3.03
N GLN A 252 -5.89 -12.68 -2.33
CA GLN A 252 -7.20 -12.20 -2.72
C GLN A 252 -7.69 -11.14 -1.73
N GLN A 253 -8.34 -10.09 -2.24
CA GLN A 253 -8.94 -9.04 -1.42
C GLN A 253 -10.42 -8.87 -1.76
N SER A 254 -11.30 -8.89 -0.76
CA SER A 254 -12.71 -8.53 -0.95
C SER A 254 -12.84 -7.01 -1.12
N ILE A 255 -13.68 -6.59 -2.06
CA ILE A 255 -13.97 -5.16 -2.31
C ILE A 255 -15.46 -4.88 -2.14
N ARG A 256 -15.87 -3.62 -2.31
CA ARG A 256 -17.28 -3.21 -2.16
C ARG A 256 -18.14 -3.91 -3.21
N GLY A 257 -19.37 -4.27 -2.83
CA GLY A 257 -20.32 -4.92 -3.74
C GLY A 257 -20.27 -6.44 -3.76
N GLY A 258 -19.50 -7.09 -2.88
CA GLY A 258 -19.38 -8.55 -2.83
C GLY A 258 -18.30 -9.12 -3.76
N HIS A 259 -17.79 -8.29 -4.68
CA HIS A 259 -16.73 -8.65 -5.61
C HIS A 259 -15.39 -8.88 -4.90
N SER A 260 -14.45 -9.49 -5.62
CA SER A 260 -13.11 -9.74 -5.11
C SER A 260 -12.03 -9.50 -6.15
N ARG A 261 -10.89 -8.96 -5.71
CA ARG A 261 -9.68 -8.82 -6.52
C ARG A 261 -8.73 -9.96 -6.23
N LEU A 262 -8.43 -10.75 -7.25
CA LEU A 262 -7.39 -11.77 -7.19
C LEU A 262 -6.12 -11.22 -7.82
N TYR A 263 -5.05 -11.15 -7.03
CA TYR A 263 -3.77 -10.63 -7.47
C TYR A 263 -2.92 -11.74 -8.09
N PHE A 264 -2.24 -11.42 -9.20
CA PHE A 264 -1.39 -12.38 -9.91
C PHE A 264 -0.20 -11.70 -10.59
N THR A 265 0.77 -12.50 -11.01
CA THR A 265 1.91 -12.03 -11.82
C THR A 265 2.41 -13.14 -12.73
N CYS A 266 2.98 -12.79 -13.89
CA CYS A 266 3.38 -13.73 -14.93
C CYS A 266 4.85 -13.57 -15.33
N GLY A 267 5.43 -14.63 -15.89
CA GLY A 267 6.73 -14.61 -16.57
C GLY A 267 7.89 -14.18 -15.69
N ALA A 268 8.74 -13.29 -16.21
CA ALA A 268 9.93 -12.84 -15.50
C ALA A 268 9.61 -12.21 -14.13
N ARG A 269 8.41 -11.64 -13.96
CA ARG A 269 7.98 -11.07 -12.68
C ARG A 269 7.79 -12.13 -11.61
N VAL A 270 7.40 -13.36 -11.96
CA VAL A 270 7.29 -14.48 -11.00
C VAL A 270 8.66 -14.81 -10.42
N TYR A 271 9.70 -14.89 -11.26
CA TYR A 271 11.06 -15.11 -10.82
C TYR A 271 11.55 -14.01 -9.87
N GLU A 272 11.36 -12.75 -10.25
CA GLU A 272 11.75 -11.60 -9.42
C GLU A 272 10.96 -11.55 -8.11
N TYR A 273 9.68 -11.92 -8.14
CA TYR A 273 8.84 -12.01 -6.95
C TYR A 273 9.34 -13.12 -6.01
N LEU A 274 9.57 -14.33 -6.52
CA LEU A 274 10.10 -15.46 -5.75
C LEU A 274 11.44 -15.13 -5.10
N ARG A 275 12.35 -14.51 -5.85
CA ARG A 275 13.65 -14.08 -5.33
C ARG A 275 13.49 -13.10 -4.17
N LYS A 276 12.65 -12.08 -4.32
CA LYS A 276 12.37 -11.11 -3.25
C LYS A 276 11.75 -11.77 -2.01
N GLN A 277 10.79 -12.67 -2.19
CA GLN A 277 10.19 -13.40 -1.06
C GLN A 277 11.22 -14.28 -0.35
N HIS A 278 12.08 -14.97 -1.10
CA HIS A 278 13.16 -15.77 -0.55
C HIS A 278 14.15 -14.90 0.24
N ASP A 279 14.55 -13.75 -0.29
CA ASP A 279 15.45 -12.82 0.41
C ASP A 279 14.83 -12.30 1.71
N ILE A 280 13.52 -12.01 1.74
CA ILE A 280 12.81 -11.61 2.96
C ILE A 280 12.84 -12.76 3.98
N LEU A 281 12.44 -13.96 3.58
CA LEU A 281 12.41 -15.13 4.46
C LEU A 281 13.79 -15.47 5.02
N LYS A 282 14.82 -15.45 4.17
CA LYS A 282 16.22 -15.68 4.57
C LYS A 282 16.71 -14.65 5.58
N ASN A 283 16.37 -13.37 5.40
CA ASN A 283 16.76 -12.33 6.34
C ASN A 283 16.04 -12.47 7.68
N VAL A 284 14.74 -12.80 7.68
CA VAL A 284 13.98 -13.05 8.90
C VAL A 284 14.51 -14.29 9.63
N SER A 285 14.72 -15.39 8.91
CA SER A 285 15.19 -16.64 9.51
C SER A 285 16.61 -16.49 10.07
N GLY A 286 17.55 -15.91 9.31
CA GLY A 286 18.95 -15.80 9.71
C GLY A 286 19.23 -14.67 10.71
N ASN A 287 18.74 -13.46 10.43
CA ASN A 287 19.16 -12.27 11.16
C ASN A 287 18.24 -11.92 12.34
N VAL A 288 16.97 -12.35 12.31
CA VAL A 288 15.98 -11.99 13.34
C VAL A 288 15.68 -13.16 14.27
N LEU A 289 15.43 -14.35 13.71
CA LEU A 289 14.95 -15.50 14.48
C LEU A 289 16.01 -16.57 14.75
N SER A 290 17.13 -16.55 14.01
CA SER A 290 18.18 -17.57 14.06
C SER A 290 17.63 -19.00 13.89
N CYS A 291 16.89 -19.24 12.81
CA CYS A 291 16.24 -20.51 12.49
C CYS A 291 16.29 -20.85 11.00
N GLN A 292 15.86 -22.07 10.65
CA GLN A 292 15.63 -22.43 9.25
C GLN A 292 14.38 -21.71 8.70
N ILE A 293 14.27 -21.56 7.38
CA ILE A 293 13.15 -20.83 6.75
C ILE A 293 11.81 -21.52 7.07
N GLU A 294 11.81 -22.85 7.09
CA GLU A 294 10.65 -23.70 7.37
C GLU A 294 10.14 -23.50 8.81
N GLU A 295 11.01 -23.09 9.74
CA GLU A 295 10.70 -22.89 11.15
C GLU A 295 10.26 -21.46 11.49
N VAL A 296 10.29 -20.54 10.51
CA VAL A 296 10.01 -19.10 10.75
C VAL A 296 8.66 -18.91 11.42
N PHE A 297 7.62 -19.61 10.95
CA PHE A 297 6.28 -19.50 11.52
C PHE A 297 6.23 -19.93 12.99
N ASP A 298 6.83 -21.07 13.30
CA ASP A 298 6.85 -21.61 14.67
C ASP A 298 7.68 -20.72 15.61
N LYS A 299 8.80 -20.18 15.14
CA LYS A 299 9.62 -19.24 15.91
C LYS A 299 8.91 -17.93 16.19
N VAL A 300 8.14 -17.40 15.24
CA VAL A 300 7.29 -16.21 15.47
C VAL A 300 6.23 -16.50 16.53
N ASN A 301 5.59 -17.67 16.47
CA ASN A 301 4.61 -18.07 17.49
C ASN A 301 5.25 -18.24 18.88
N GLN A 302 6.44 -18.84 18.94
CA GLN A 302 7.21 -18.97 20.17
C GLN A 302 7.60 -17.60 20.75
N LEU A 303 8.04 -16.66 19.90
CA LEU A 303 8.36 -15.29 20.30
C LEU A 303 7.12 -14.58 20.87
N ASN A 304 5.97 -14.68 20.20
CA ASN A 304 4.70 -14.12 20.68
C ASN A 304 4.28 -14.71 22.02
N LEU A 305 4.45 -16.03 22.20
CA LEU A 305 4.17 -16.69 23.47
C LEU A 305 5.09 -16.19 24.58
N ASN A 306 6.39 -16.09 24.30
CA ASN A 306 7.38 -15.57 25.25
C ASN A 306 7.10 -14.11 25.62
N TYR A 307 6.71 -13.28 24.66
CA TYR A 307 6.28 -11.90 24.89
C TYR A 307 5.09 -11.82 25.84
N ARG A 308 4.05 -12.64 25.63
CA ARG A 308 2.90 -12.71 26.54
C ARG A 308 3.30 -13.16 27.95
N LYS A 309 4.16 -14.17 28.06
CA LYS A 309 4.68 -14.65 29.35
C LYS A 309 5.47 -13.57 30.08
N ALA A 310 6.37 -12.87 29.38
CA ALA A 310 7.16 -11.77 29.93
C ALA A 310 6.26 -10.63 30.42
N ASN A 311 5.26 -10.21 29.63
CA ASN A 311 4.30 -9.19 30.05
C ASN A 311 3.47 -9.61 31.27
N SER A 312 3.05 -10.87 31.34
CA SER A 312 2.36 -11.40 32.53
C SER A 312 3.27 -11.40 33.76
N ALA A 313 4.54 -11.75 33.60
CA ALA A 313 5.52 -11.71 34.68
C ALA A 313 5.78 -10.27 35.15
N VAL A 314 5.90 -9.31 34.22
CA VAL A 314 6.02 -7.88 34.53
C VAL A 314 4.80 -7.38 35.30
N SER A 315 3.58 -7.69 34.87
CA SER A 315 2.36 -7.29 35.61
C SER A 315 2.30 -7.94 37.00
N GLY A 316 2.72 -9.20 37.12
CA GLY A 316 2.85 -9.90 38.42
C GLY A 316 3.83 -9.21 39.37
N LEU A 317 5.05 -8.93 38.90
CA LEU A 317 6.07 -8.21 39.68
C LEU A 317 5.64 -6.78 40.03
N LEU A 318 4.97 -6.07 39.10
CA LEU A 318 4.42 -4.75 39.38
C LEU A 318 3.38 -4.79 40.50
N LYS A 319 2.57 -5.85 40.55
CA LYS A 319 1.60 -6.05 41.63
C LYS A 319 2.29 -6.34 42.97
N GLU A 320 3.33 -7.17 42.99
CA GLU A 320 4.11 -7.42 44.21
C GLU A 320 4.76 -6.13 44.74
N ILE A 321 5.38 -5.34 43.85
CA ILE A 321 5.95 -4.03 44.22
C ILE A 321 4.88 -3.07 44.72
N ALA A 322 3.74 -2.99 44.03
CA ALA A 322 2.63 -2.14 44.44
C ALA A 322 2.08 -2.52 45.82
N ASN A 323 1.99 -3.83 46.12
CA ASN A 323 1.55 -4.32 47.42
C ASN A 323 2.54 -3.95 48.54
N MET A 324 3.84 -4.12 48.31
CA MET A 324 4.88 -3.71 49.27
C MET A 324 4.83 -2.20 49.54
N GLU A 325 4.69 -1.39 48.49
CA GLU A 325 4.66 0.07 48.63
C GLU A 325 3.37 0.57 49.29
N ALA A 326 2.23 -0.02 48.93
CA ALA A 326 0.95 0.23 49.60
C ALA A 326 0.99 -0.15 51.09
N SER A 327 1.67 -1.24 51.46
CA SER A 327 1.83 -1.64 52.86
C SER A 327 2.66 -0.63 53.64
N LYS A 328 3.80 -0.21 53.11
CA LYS A 328 4.63 0.85 53.72
C LYS A 328 3.85 2.15 53.89
N LEU A 329 3.10 2.55 52.86
CA LEU A 329 2.27 3.75 52.88
C LEU A 329 1.15 3.66 53.93
N PHE A 330 0.48 2.50 54.02
CA PHE A 330 -0.52 2.24 55.04
C PHE A 330 0.07 2.33 56.45
N ASP A 331 1.23 1.72 56.68
CA ASP A 331 1.93 1.80 57.96
C ASP A 331 2.36 3.23 58.32
N ARG A 332 2.77 4.05 57.33
CA ARG A 332 3.07 5.47 57.56
C ARG A 332 1.82 6.24 58.02
N PHE A 333 0.68 6.08 57.35
CA PHE A 333 -0.57 6.70 57.79
C PHE A 333 -1.06 6.18 59.15
N LYS A 334 -0.80 4.91 59.47
CA LYS A 334 -1.23 4.31 60.74
C LYS A 334 -0.37 4.76 61.92
N ASN A 335 0.94 4.88 61.73
CA ASN A 335 1.90 5.07 62.81
C ASN A 335 2.40 6.52 62.95
N THR A 336 1.95 7.45 62.10
CA THR A 336 2.31 8.87 62.16
C THR A 336 1.05 9.74 62.10
N ASP A 337 1.14 10.99 62.54
CA ASP A 337 0.04 11.96 62.43
C ASP A 337 -0.08 12.58 61.02
N LYS A 338 0.62 12.03 60.01
CA LYS A 338 0.61 12.54 58.64
C LYS A 338 -0.76 12.40 58.01
N LEU A 339 -1.31 13.50 57.51
CA LEU A 339 -2.59 13.52 56.79
C LEU A 339 -2.43 13.45 55.27
N ILE A 340 -1.26 13.75 54.75
CA ILE A 340 -0.95 13.69 53.31
C ILE A 340 0.33 12.87 53.12
N ASP A 341 0.35 12.02 52.11
CA ASP A 341 1.55 11.34 51.64
C ASP A 341 1.48 11.16 50.11
N TYR A 342 2.60 10.85 49.49
CA TYR A 342 2.68 10.67 48.04
C TYR A 342 3.60 9.52 47.62
N ILE A 343 3.37 9.04 46.39
CA ILE A 343 4.27 8.12 45.70
C ILE A 343 4.56 8.70 44.32
N HIS A 344 5.86 8.82 44.02
CA HIS A 344 6.36 9.11 42.69
C HIS A 344 7.10 7.90 42.11
N ARG A 345 6.89 7.64 40.82
CA ARG A 345 7.65 6.67 40.05
C ARG A 345 8.06 7.26 38.71
N SER A 346 9.34 7.20 38.36
CA SER A 346 9.83 7.82 37.12
C SER A 346 9.35 7.12 35.84
N ASP A 347 8.94 5.85 35.90
CA ASP A 347 8.44 5.16 34.71
C ASP A 347 7.04 5.64 34.28
N ASN A 348 6.80 5.67 32.97
CA ASN A 348 5.51 6.05 32.42
C ASN A 348 4.56 4.83 32.33
N ASN A 349 4.47 4.04 33.41
CA ASN A 349 3.50 2.95 33.51
C ASN A 349 2.32 3.29 34.47
N PRO A 350 1.17 3.74 33.95
CA PRO A 350 0.02 4.09 34.77
C PRO A 350 -0.65 2.87 35.44
N GLU A 351 -0.35 1.64 35.02
CA GLU A 351 -0.82 0.42 35.66
C GLU A 351 -0.35 0.37 37.11
N TYR A 352 0.91 0.77 37.37
CA TYR A 352 1.48 0.76 38.72
C TYR A 352 0.69 1.63 39.71
N LEU A 353 0.38 2.88 39.35
CA LEU A 353 -0.38 3.78 40.23
C LEU A 353 -1.78 3.21 40.52
N THR A 354 -2.39 2.54 39.54
CA THR A 354 -3.70 1.90 39.71
C THR A 354 -3.62 0.69 40.62
N LEU A 355 -2.55 -0.10 40.53
CA LEU A 355 -2.30 -1.22 41.43
C LEU A 355 -2.07 -0.73 42.86
N VAL A 356 -1.22 0.28 43.07
CA VAL A 356 -0.98 0.87 44.42
C VAL A 356 -2.27 1.37 45.03
N GLN A 357 -3.07 2.14 44.27
CA GLN A 357 -4.39 2.60 44.71
C GLN A 357 -5.30 1.44 45.15
N LYS A 358 -5.32 0.35 44.38
CA LYS A 358 -6.15 -0.81 44.70
C LYS A 358 -5.67 -1.50 45.98
N GLU A 359 -4.37 -1.77 46.09
CA GLU A 359 -3.80 -2.49 47.23
C GLU A 359 -3.94 -1.69 48.54
N ILE A 360 -3.71 -0.36 48.54
CA ILE A 360 -3.95 0.45 49.75
C ILE A 360 -5.43 0.48 50.15
N THR A 361 -6.34 0.56 49.17
CA THR A 361 -7.79 0.50 49.45
C THR A 361 -8.16 -0.85 50.07
N THR A 362 -7.55 -1.94 49.63
CA THR A 362 -7.74 -3.28 50.21
C THR A 362 -7.24 -3.34 51.65
N LEU A 363 -6.06 -2.80 51.95
CA LEU A 363 -5.51 -2.75 53.32
C LEU A 363 -6.41 -1.93 54.27
N ILE A 364 -6.86 -0.74 53.85
CA ILE A 364 -7.77 0.11 54.62
C ILE A 364 -9.08 -0.62 54.94
N ASN A 365 -9.67 -1.28 53.95
CA ASN A 365 -10.90 -2.03 54.15
C ASN A 365 -10.72 -3.27 55.05
N GLY A 366 -9.50 -3.82 55.10
CA GLY A 366 -9.14 -4.97 55.93
C GLY A 366 -8.93 -4.63 57.40
N ASP A 367 -8.44 -3.41 57.73
CA ASP A 367 -8.23 -2.93 59.10
C ASP A 367 -8.92 -1.58 59.33
N LYS A 368 -10.25 -1.62 59.49
CA LYS A 368 -11.07 -0.41 59.75
C LYS A 368 -10.76 0.25 61.10
N SER A 369 -10.13 -0.48 62.02
CA SER A 369 -9.67 0.03 63.32
C SER A 369 -8.35 0.79 63.25
N SER A 370 -7.63 0.73 62.12
CA SER A 370 -6.33 1.41 61.94
C SER A 370 -6.41 2.94 62.04
N GLY A 371 -7.60 3.52 61.85
CA GLY A 371 -7.77 4.97 61.77
C GLY A 371 -7.28 5.59 60.47
N VAL A 372 -6.80 4.78 59.51
CA VAL A 372 -6.45 5.19 58.14
C VAL A 372 -7.71 5.21 57.29
N ASP A 373 -7.96 6.33 56.60
CA ASP A 373 -9.16 6.54 55.79
C ASP A 373 -8.92 7.59 54.70
N LEU A 374 -8.94 7.17 53.43
CA LEU A 374 -8.78 8.04 52.26
C LEU A 374 -10.09 8.73 51.83
N SER A 375 -11.21 8.50 52.51
CA SER A 375 -12.48 9.17 52.20
C SER A 375 -12.68 10.46 53.00
N THR A 376 -12.31 10.48 54.28
CA THR A 376 -12.57 11.63 55.15
C THR A 376 -11.35 12.23 55.86
N LYS A 377 -10.24 11.48 55.98
CA LYS A 377 -9.10 11.89 56.83
C LYS A 377 -7.79 12.11 56.06
N HIS A 378 -7.31 11.08 55.37
CA HIS A 378 -5.99 11.03 54.73
C HIS A 378 -6.09 11.33 53.24
N THR A 379 -5.05 11.93 52.67
CA THR A 379 -4.93 12.19 51.23
C THR A 379 -3.65 11.58 50.67
N LEU A 380 -3.79 10.85 49.56
CA LEU A 380 -2.70 10.21 48.84
C LEU A 380 -2.57 10.82 47.44
N VAL A 381 -1.36 11.27 47.09
CA VAL A 381 -1.00 11.70 45.74
C VAL A 381 -0.14 10.62 45.07
N LEU A 382 -0.59 10.11 43.92
CA LEU A 382 0.14 9.15 43.11
C LEU A 382 0.53 9.82 41.80
N LEU A 383 1.82 9.88 41.49
CA LEU A 383 2.31 10.47 40.24
C LEU A 383 3.36 9.60 39.56
N ASN A 384 3.38 9.60 38.23
CA ASN A 384 4.40 8.90 37.47
C ASN A 384 4.90 9.66 36.24
N GLY A 385 6.09 9.29 35.76
CA GLY A 385 6.79 9.91 34.65
C GLY A 385 7.87 10.90 35.10
N ASP A 386 8.65 11.38 34.13
CA ASP A 386 9.77 12.29 34.35
C ASP A 386 10.08 13.15 33.11
N TYR A 387 10.94 14.16 33.29
CA TYR A 387 11.44 15.00 32.19
C TYR A 387 12.42 14.25 31.25
N PRO A 388 13.42 13.48 31.74
CA PRO A 388 14.42 12.84 30.88
C PRO A 388 13.87 11.81 29.89
N SER A 389 12.81 11.07 30.22
CA SER A 389 12.21 10.10 29.29
C SER A 389 11.59 10.76 28.06
N GLY A 390 11.30 12.07 28.12
CA GLY A 390 10.56 12.78 27.08
C GLY A 390 9.11 12.30 26.93
N THR A 391 8.64 11.44 27.84
CA THR A 391 7.28 10.91 27.85
C THR A 391 6.42 11.63 28.89
N GLY A 392 5.10 11.52 28.73
CA GLY A 392 4.14 12.08 29.68
C GLY A 392 4.04 11.27 30.98
N GLY A 393 2.94 11.46 31.69
CA GLY A 393 2.69 10.82 32.98
C GLY A 393 1.22 10.86 33.37
N MET A 394 0.95 10.44 34.60
CA MET A 394 -0.37 10.47 35.21
C MET A 394 -0.25 10.94 36.66
N VAL A 395 -1.25 11.69 37.10
CA VAL A 395 -1.44 12.06 38.50
C VAL A 395 -2.80 11.56 38.95
N LYS A 396 -2.86 10.96 40.14
CA LYS A 396 -4.09 10.64 40.86
C LYS A 396 -4.01 11.21 42.27
N ILE A 397 -5.10 11.79 42.75
CA ILE A 397 -5.24 12.24 44.13
C ILE A 397 -6.46 11.55 44.71
N LEU A 398 -6.30 10.97 45.90
CA LEU A 398 -7.32 10.21 46.62
C LEU A 398 -7.37 10.74 48.05
N GLY A 399 -8.42 11.45 48.43
CA GLY A 399 -8.51 12.07 49.76
C GLY A 399 -9.30 13.37 49.80
N PRO A 400 -9.73 13.81 51.00
CA PRO A 400 -10.52 15.02 51.18
C PRO A 400 -9.83 16.29 50.68
N LYS A 401 -8.49 16.31 50.59
CA LYS A 401 -7.73 17.46 50.06
C LYS A 401 -7.56 17.47 48.53
N ALA A 402 -8.19 16.56 47.79
CA ALA A 402 -8.05 16.50 46.33
C ALA A 402 -8.47 17.80 45.62
N GLU A 403 -9.53 18.46 46.08
CA GLU A 403 -9.99 19.74 45.50
C GLU A 403 -9.04 20.91 45.76
N GLU A 404 -8.30 20.86 46.87
CA GLU A 404 -7.27 21.84 47.25
C GLU A 404 -5.96 21.61 46.48
N LEU A 405 -5.57 20.34 46.28
CA LEU A 405 -4.30 19.98 45.64
C LEU A 405 -4.35 20.06 44.11
N GLN A 406 -5.50 19.81 43.48
CA GLN A 406 -5.59 19.81 42.01
C GLN A 406 -5.20 21.15 41.33
N PRO A 407 -5.55 22.35 41.83
CA PRO A 407 -5.21 23.60 41.16
C PRO A 407 -3.71 23.89 41.28
N GLU A 408 -3.12 23.59 42.44
CA GLU A 408 -1.69 23.75 42.70
C GLU A 408 -0.85 22.85 41.80
N LEU A 409 -1.23 21.57 41.66
CA LEU A 409 -0.55 20.66 40.73
C LEU A 409 -0.72 21.09 39.27
N LYS A 410 -1.88 21.63 38.88
CA LYS A 410 -2.10 22.17 37.52
C LYS A 410 -1.29 23.44 37.25
N GLN A 411 -1.02 24.25 38.26
CA GLN A 411 -0.16 25.43 38.13
C GLN A 411 1.31 25.05 37.94
N ARG A 412 1.76 23.97 38.59
CA ARG A 412 3.14 23.48 38.52
C ARG A 412 3.42 22.57 37.33
N LEU A 413 2.38 21.97 36.76
CA LEU A 413 2.44 21.09 35.60
C LEU A 413 1.58 21.66 34.47
N GLU A 414 2.17 22.46 33.59
CA GLU A 414 1.43 23.17 32.53
C GLU A 414 0.63 22.23 31.62
N ASN A 415 1.13 21.01 31.43
CA ASN A 415 0.54 19.99 30.56
C ASN A 415 -0.35 18.98 31.29
N LEU A 416 -0.71 19.21 32.56
CA LEU A 416 -1.62 18.36 33.32
C LEU A 416 -3.07 18.65 32.95
N LYS A 417 -3.68 17.72 32.21
CA LYS A 417 -5.11 17.76 31.87
C LYS A 417 -5.85 16.64 32.59
N GLY A 418 -6.89 17.01 33.32
CA GLY A 418 -7.61 16.07 34.17
C GLY A 418 -8.71 16.74 34.97
N GLY A 419 -9.51 15.90 35.60
CA GLY A 419 -10.63 16.32 36.41
C GLY A 419 -10.99 15.27 37.45
N GLY A 420 -11.78 15.71 38.41
CA GLY A 420 -12.29 14.90 39.49
C GLY A 420 -13.28 15.73 40.31
N LYS A 421 -13.96 15.09 41.26
CA LYS A 421 -14.96 15.72 42.13
C LYS A 421 -14.80 15.18 43.55
N GLY A 422 -14.93 16.04 44.55
CA GLY A 422 -14.79 15.65 45.96
C GLY A 422 -13.41 15.05 46.22
N ALA A 423 -13.38 13.88 46.87
CA ALA A 423 -12.15 13.24 47.34
C ALA A 423 -11.30 12.53 46.26
N SER A 424 -11.44 12.90 44.98
CA SER A 424 -10.81 12.21 43.86
C SER A 424 -10.43 13.16 42.74
N PHE A 425 -9.21 13.02 42.22
CA PHE A 425 -8.73 13.66 41.00
C PHE A 425 -7.90 12.67 40.17
N GLN A 426 -8.06 12.71 38.83
CA GLN A 426 -7.16 12.02 37.91
C GLN A 426 -6.83 12.92 36.72
N GLY A 427 -5.55 12.98 36.37
CA GLY A 427 -5.09 13.74 35.21
C GLY A 427 -3.93 13.07 34.49
N LYS A 428 -3.83 13.35 33.19
CA LYS A 428 -2.74 12.94 32.33
C LYS A 428 -1.83 14.12 32.08
N ILE A 429 -0.54 13.90 32.22
CA ILE A 429 0.51 14.83 31.85
C ILE A 429 0.94 14.45 30.43
N THR A 430 0.82 15.38 29.49
CA THR A 430 1.20 15.07 28.09
C THR A 430 2.72 15.00 27.95
N LYS A 431 3.43 15.88 28.65
CA LYS A 431 4.89 15.97 28.70
C LYS A 431 5.29 16.81 29.92
N TYR A 432 6.37 16.43 30.59
CA TYR A 432 6.99 17.24 31.64
C TYR A 432 7.84 18.37 31.05
N GLY A 433 7.75 19.56 31.62
CA GLY A 433 8.69 20.66 31.45
C GLY A 433 9.93 20.48 32.33
N LYS A 434 11.00 21.21 32.01
CA LYS A 434 12.25 21.16 32.78
C LYS A 434 12.02 21.79 34.16
N GLY A 435 12.26 21.06 35.25
CA GLY A 435 12.09 21.55 36.62
C GLY A 435 10.65 21.45 37.16
N GLU A 436 9.67 21.06 36.34
CA GLU A 436 8.27 20.96 36.79
C GLU A 436 8.06 19.83 37.80
N LEU A 437 8.65 18.65 37.55
CA LEU A 437 8.54 17.51 38.45
C LEU A 437 9.21 17.82 39.80
N GLU A 438 10.41 18.41 39.78
CA GLU A 438 11.13 18.82 40.98
C GLU A 438 10.32 19.84 41.79
N SER A 439 9.69 20.82 41.12
CA SER A 439 8.78 21.78 41.74
C SER A 439 7.57 21.12 42.40
N VAL A 440 6.99 20.09 41.77
CA VAL A 440 5.89 19.30 42.36
C VAL A 440 6.35 18.50 43.56
N LEU A 441 7.49 17.81 43.47
CA LEU A 441 8.01 16.98 44.57
C LEU A 441 8.36 17.84 45.80
N MET A 442 9.02 18.99 45.60
CA MET A 442 9.30 19.93 46.69
C MET A 442 8.03 20.46 47.35
N TYR A 443 6.98 20.73 46.57
CA TYR A 443 5.69 21.14 47.12
C TYR A 443 5.05 20.01 47.93
N LEU A 444 5.02 18.78 47.39
CA LEU A 444 4.47 17.63 48.08
C LEU A 444 5.22 17.33 49.39
N ASP A 445 6.55 17.42 49.39
CA ASP A 445 7.36 17.28 50.61
C ASP A 445 6.94 18.31 51.68
N SER A 446 6.74 19.58 51.29
CA SER A 446 6.37 20.66 52.22
C SER A 446 4.99 20.51 52.88
N ILE A 447 4.09 19.73 52.30
CA ILE A 447 2.73 19.51 52.84
C ILE A 447 2.57 18.12 53.50
N CYS A 448 3.61 17.27 53.40
CA CYS A 448 3.66 15.94 54.01
C CYS A 448 4.47 15.92 55.32
N GLU A 449 5.14 17.02 55.68
CA GLU A 449 5.66 17.31 57.03
C GLU A 449 4.52 17.63 58.00
#